data_AF-A0A0P0W158-F1
#
_entry.id   AF-A0A0P0W158-F1
#
_cell.length_a   1.000
_cell.length_b   1.000
_cell.length_c   1.000
_cell.angle_alpha   90.00
_cell.angle_beta   90.00
_cell.angle_gamma   90.00
#
_symmetry.space_group_name_H-M   'P 1'
#
loop_
_entity.id
_entity.type
_entity.pdbx_description
1 polymer ?
#
loop_
_entity_poly.entity_id
_entity_poly.type
_entity_poly.pdbx_seq_one_letter_code
_entity_poly.pdbx_strand_id
1 'polypeptide(L)'
;METYTTDEALEFMGFGKFQLLVLAYAGMGWVVESMEIMLLSFVGPLVREEWNISAENESLLSSVVFAGMLIGASGWGFVSDKYGRRICLLFSTLFASG
;
A
#
# COMPACT_ATOMS: atom_id res chain seq x y z
N MET A 1 10.33 -24.18 32.49
CA MET A 1 10.35 -23.69 31.10
C MET A 1 9.97 -22.22 31.19
N GLU A 2 10.95 -21.33 31.03
CA GLU A 2 10.66 -19.90 30.95
C GLU A 2 9.86 -19.66 29.66
N THR A 3 8.64 -19.17 29.82
CA THR A 3 7.77 -18.78 28.71
C THR A 3 8.25 -17.44 28.19
N TYR A 4 9.19 -17.47 27.24
CA TYR A 4 9.57 -16.27 26.49
C TYR A 4 8.39 -15.82 25.65
N THR A 5 8.03 -14.55 25.76
CA THR A 5 7.09 -13.95 24.81
C THR A 5 7.77 -13.82 23.44
N THR A 6 6.99 -13.81 22.36
CA THR A 6 7.54 -13.69 21.00
C THR A 6 8.38 -12.43 20.83
N ASP A 7 8.04 -11.38 21.57
CA ASP A 7 8.72 -10.09 21.53
C ASP A 7 10.09 -10.15 22.21
N GLU A 8 10.19 -10.77 23.39
CA GLU A 8 11.47 -10.97 24.10
C GLU A 8 12.44 -11.87 23.31
N ALA A 9 11.93 -12.92 22.66
CA ALA A 9 12.74 -13.78 21.79
C ALA A 9 13.22 -13.03 20.53
N LEU A 10 12.40 -12.14 19.98
CA LEU A 10 12.75 -11.32 18.83
C LEU A 10 13.79 -10.25 19.19
N GLU A 11 13.64 -9.62 20.36
CA GLU A 11 14.54 -8.60 20.88
C GLU A 11 15.92 -9.20 21.20
N PHE A 12 15.96 -10.44 21.72
CA PHE A 12 17.19 -11.18 21.94
C PHE A 12 17.90 -11.57 20.62
N MET A 13 17.15 -11.88 19.56
CA MET A 13 17.73 -12.22 18.24
C MET A 13 18.22 -10.99 17.44
N GLY A 14 17.74 -9.79 17.75
CA GLY A 14 18.16 -8.53 17.12
C GLY A 14 17.78 -8.37 15.64
N PHE A 15 18.38 -7.38 14.97
CA PHE A 15 18.06 -7.03 13.58
C PHE A 15 18.80 -7.92 12.57
N GLY A 16 18.12 -8.97 12.10
CA GLY A 16 18.69 -9.95 11.18
C GLY A 16 18.44 -9.67 9.69
N LYS A 17 19.03 -10.50 8.82
CA LYS A 17 18.84 -10.47 7.36
C LYS A 17 17.36 -10.56 6.95
N PHE A 18 16.56 -11.33 7.68
CA PHE A 18 15.12 -11.45 7.42
C PHE A 18 14.37 -10.13 7.63
N GLN A 19 14.68 -9.40 8.70
CA GLN A 19 14.04 -8.11 8.98
C GLN A 19 14.42 -7.06 7.93
N LEU A 20 15.67 -7.06 7.46
CA LEU A 20 16.10 -6.21 6.35
C LEU A 20 15.34 -6.52 5.04
N LEU A 21 15.12 -7.81 4.74
CA LEU A 21 14.34 -8.22 3.56
C LEU A 21 12.88 -7.78 3.65
N VAL A 22 12.24 -7.96 4.81
CA VAL A 22 10.86 -7.51 5.04
C VAL A 22 10.77 -5.98 4.94
N LEU A 23 11.74 -5.25 5.49
CA LEU A 23 11.82 -3.80 5.40
C LEU A 23 11.97 -3.35 3.94
N ALA A 24 12.87 -3.99 3.17
CA ALA A 24 13.06 -3.69 1.76
C ALA A 24 11.79 -3.95 0.94
N TYR A 25 11.09 -5.06 1.21
CA TYR A 25 9.83 -5.39 0.54
C TYR A 25 8.71 -4.38 0.86
N ALA A 26 8.52 -4.06 2.14
CA ALA A 26 7.55 -3.06 2.56
C ALA A 26 7.88 -1.67 2.00
N GLY A 27 9.17 -1.31 1.99
CA GLY A 27 9.66 -0.06 1.41
C GLY A 27 9.40 0.04 -0.09
N MET A 28 9.57 -1.05 -0.84
CA MET A 28 9.21 -1.06 -2.27
C MET A 28 7.72 -0.80 -2.49
N GLY A 29 6.84 -1.42 -1.68
CA GLY A 29 5.41 -1.14 -1.75
C GLY A 29 5.07 0.34 -1.52
N TRP A 30 5.73 0.97 -0.54
CA TRP A 30 5.56 2.39 -0.26
C TRP A 30 6.05 3.30 -1.40
N VAL A 31 7.15 2.92 -2.06
CA VAL A 31 7.66 3.65 -3.22
C VAL A 31 6.67 3.60 -4.37
N VAL A 32 6.06 2.44 -4.65
CA VAL A 32 5.05 2.28 -5.71
C VAL A 32 3.83 3.16 -5.44
N GLU A 33 3.30 3.13 -4.21
CA GLU A 33 2.18 4.00 -3.80
C GLU A 33 2.53 5.49 -4.00
N SER A 34 3.72 5.91 -3.57
CA SER A 34 4.17 7.30 -3.73
C SER A 34 4.29 7.70 -5.20
N MET A 35 4.78 6.79 -6.06
CA MET A 35 4.86 7.01 -7.50
C MET A 35 3.48 7.17 -8.14
N GLU A 36 2.49 6.38 -7.72
CA GLU A 36 1.11 6.47 -8.21
C GLU A 36 0.48 7.84 -7.91
N ILE A 37 0.60 8.32 -6.67
CA ILE A 37 0.09 9.64 -6.27
C ILE A 37 0.79 10.76 -7.06
N MET A 38 2.10 10.63 -7.27
CA MET A 38 2.86 11.58 -8.09
C MET A 38 2.35 11.59 -9.53
N LEU A 39 2.12 10.43 -10.15
CA LEU A 39 1.58 10.34 -11.51
C LEU A 39 0.20 11.00 -11.62
N LEU A 40 -0.68 10.80 -10.63
CA LEU A 40 -1.99 11.45 -10.60
C LEU A 40 -1.89 12.98 -10.68
N SER A 41 -0.90 13.57 -9.99
CA SER A 41 -0.68 15.02 -9.99
C SER A 41 -0.24 15.59 -11.34
N PHE A 42 0.44 14.79 -12.18
CA PHE A 42 0.86 15.19 -13.53
C PHE A 42 -0.21 14.87 -14.59
N VAL A 43 -0.87 13.72 -14.46
CA VAL A 43 -1.85 13.23 -15.44
C VAL A 43 -3.17 13.98 -15.33
N GLY A 44 -3.60 14.40 -14.13
CA GLY A 44 -4.85 15.14 -13.92
C GLY A 44 -5.03 16.35 -14.85
N PRO A 45 -4.06 17.31 -14.87
CA PRO A 45 -4.13 18.46 -15.75
C PRO A 45 -4.12 18.12 -17.25
N LEU A 46 -3.35 17.10 -17.65
CA LEU A 46 -3.27 16.65 -19.05
C LEU A 46 -4.60 16.05 -19.54
N VAL A 47 -5.21 15.22 -18.69
CA VAL A 47 -6.54 14.61 -18.91
C VAL A 47 -7.61 15.68 -19.06
N ARG A 48 -7.53 16.74 -18.27
CA ARG A 48 -8.45 17.86 -18.35
C ARG A 48 -8.34 18.61 -19.67
N GLU A 49 -7.12 18.84 -20.15
CA GLU A 49 -6.88 19.52 -21.44
C GLU A 49 -7.36 18.67 -22.62
N GLU A 50 -6.99 17.39 -22.66
CA GLU A 50 -7.31 16.47 -23.75
C GLU A 50 -8.82 16.19 -23.89
N TRP A 51 -9.50 15.92 -22.77
CA TRP A 51 -10.93 15.60 -22.77
C TRP A 51 -11.85 16.80 -22.52
N ASN A 52 -11.29 18.00 -22.40
CA ASN A 52 -12.04 19.25 -22.17
C ASN A 52 -12.98 19.17 -20.95
N ILE A 53 -12.50 18.55 -19.88
CA ILE A 53 -13.29 18.25 -18.68
C ILE A 53 -13.40 19.50 -17.79
N SER A 54 -14.58 19.73 -17.19
CA SER A 54 -14.75 20.82 -16.22
C SER A 54 -13.88 20.62 -14.97
N ALA A 55 -13.43 21.70 -14.34
CA ALA A 55 -12.62 21.64 -13.11
C ALA A 55 -13.30 20.84 -11.97
N GLU A 56 -14.64 20.89 -11.94
CA GLU A 56 -15.44 20.17 -10.96
C GLU A 56 -15.33 18.65 -11.15
N ASN A 57 -15.40 18.18 -12.40
CA ASN A 57 -15.27 16.76 -12.73
C ASN A 57 -13.84 16.23 -12.50
N GLU A 58 -12.80 17.05 -12.72
CA GLU A 58 -11.41 16.71 -12.39
C GLU A 58 -11.23 16.47 -10.87
N SER A 59 -11.80 17.34 -10.04
CA SER A 59 -11.75 17.19 -8.59
C SER A 59 -12.56 15.98 -8.08
N LEU A 60 -13.69 15.66 -8.73
CA LEU A 60 -14.46 14.45 -8.45
C LEU A 60 -13.66 13.19 -8.78
N LEU A 61 -12.95 13.17 -9.92
CA LEU A 61 -12.10 12.05 -10.29
C LEU A 61 -11.01 11.80 -9.23
N SER A 62 -10.33 12.86 -8.79
CA SER A 62 -9.33 12.76 -7.73
C SER A 62 -9.94 12.27 -6.41
N SER A 63 -11.15 12.74 -6.08
CA SER A 63 -11.88 12.32 -4.87
C SER A 63 -12.24 10.83 -4.89
N VAL A 64 -12.62 10.29 -6.05
CA VAL A 64 -12.92 8.85 -6.21
C VAL A 64 -11.67 7.99 -5.97
N VAL A 65 -10.49 8.44 -6.40
CA VAL A 65 -9.22 7.73 -6.14
C VAL A 65 -8.96 7.63 -4.63
N PHE A 66 -9.05 8.75 -3.90
CA PHE A 66 -8.86 8.75 -2.44
C PHE A 66 -9.94 7.94 -1.70
N ALA A 67 -11.20 7.99 -2.17
CA ALA A 67 -12.26 7.16 -1.62
C ALA A 67 -11.99 5.66 -1.84
N GLY A 68 -11.51 5.29 -3.03
CA GLY A 68 -11.07 3.94 -3.35
C GLY A 68 -9.92 3.47 -2.46
N MET A 69 -8.94 4.36 -2.20
CA MET A 69 -7.82 4.09 -1.29
C MET A 69 -8.31 3.80 0.14
N LEU A 70 -9.24 4.61 0.67
CA LEU A 70 -9.83 4.40 2.00
C LEU A 70 -10.54 3.04 2.13
N ILE A 71 -11.36 2.70 1.13
CA ILE A 71 -12.11 1.44 1.10
C ILE A 71 -11.13 0.27 0.97
N GLY A 72 -10.15 0.37 0.07
CA GLY A 72 -9.13 -0.63 -0.17
C GLY A 72 -8.27 -0.88 1.07
N ALA A 73 -7.79 0.17 1.74
CA ALA A 73 -6.98 0.07 2.95
C ALA A 73 -7.76 -0.58 4.10
N SER A 74 -9.02 -0.20 4.28
CA SER A 74 -9.88 -0.78 5.34
C SER A 74 -10.20 -2.25 5.05
N GLY A 75 -10.54 -2.57 3.80
CA GLY A 75 -10.86 -3.93 3.38
C GLY A 75 -9.65 -4.87 3.47
N TRP A 76 -8.52 -4.49 2.85
CA TRP A 76 -7.30 -5.27 2.91
C TRP A 76 -6.70 -5.33 4.31
N GLY A 77 -6.87 -4.30 5.14
CA GLY A 77 -6.51 -4.32 6.56
C GLY A 77 -7.19 -5.48 7.28
N PHE A 78 -8.53 -5.54 7.21
CA PHE A 78 -9.32 -6.61 7.81
C PHE A 78 -8.95 -8.01 7.28
N VAL A 79 -8.74 -8.12 5.97
CA VAL A 79 -8.32 -9.39 5.34
C VAL A 79 -6.92 -9.79 5.83
N SER A 80 -6.00 -8.83 5.97
CA SER A 80 -4.63 -9.09 6.42
C SER A 80 -4.56 -9.58 7.87
N ASP A 81 -5.45 -9.07 8.72
CA ASP A 81 -5.55 -9.48 10.12
C ASP A 81 -6.15 -10.88 10.25
N LYS A 82 -7.13 -11.23 9.40
CA LYS A 82 -7.82 -12.52 9.45
C LYS A 82 -7.06 -13.67 8.77
N TYR A 83 -6.47 -13.42 7.60
CA TYR A 83 -5.83 -14.46 6.78
C TYR A 83 -4.29 -14.43 6.86
N GLY A 84 -3.73 -13.47 7.58
CA GLY A 84 -2.29 -13.31 7.79
C GLY A 84 -1.64 -12.35 6.79
N ARG A 85 -0.76 -11.48 7.31
CA ARG A 85 -0.10 -10.39 6.57
C ARG A 85 0.73 -10.88 5.38
N ARG A 86 1.36 -12.05 5.46
CA ARG A 86 2.19 -12.60 4.37
C ARG A 86 1.38 -12.94 3.13
N ILE A 87 0.20 -13.57 3.30
CA ILE A 87 -0.66 -13.95 2.17
C ILE A 87 -1.25 -12.69 1.53
N CYS A 88 -1.69 -11.76 2.37
CA CYS A 88 -2.25 -10.50 1.92
C CYS A 88 -1.25 -9.68 1.09
N LEU A 89 0.00 -9.59 1.55
CA LEU A 89 1.08 -8.88 0.85
C LEU A 89 1.46 -9.52 -0.50
N LEU A 90 1.44 -10.85 -0.61
CA LEU A 90 1.72 -11.53 -1.87
C LEU A 90 0.57 -11.38 -2.86
N PHE A 91 -0.67 -11.46 -2.36
CA PHE A 91 -1.86 -11.34 -3.20
C PHE A 91 -2.06 -9.92 -3.73
N SER A 92 -1.83 -8.89 -2.91
CA SER A 92 -1.91 -7.49 -3.34
C SER A 92 -0.87 -7.18 -4.42
N THR A 93 0.35 -7.70 -4.29
CA THR A 93 1.38 -7.55 -5.32
C THR A 93 1.02 -8.29 -6.61
N LEU A 94 0.48 -9.52 -6.52
CA LEU A 94 0.03 -10.25 -7.71
C LEU A 94 -1.07 -9.48 -8.45
N PHE A 95 -2.06 -8.97 -7.72
CA PHE A 95 -3.16 -8.19 -8.26
C PHE A 95 -2.68 -6.88 -8.91
N ALA A 96 -1.72 -6.18 -8.28
CA ALA A 96 -1.14 -4.96 -8.83
C ALA A 96 -0.23 -5.19 -10.05
N SER A 97 0.35 -6.39 -10.18
CA SER A 97 1.22 -6.78 -11.31
C SER A 97 0.48 -7.38 -12.51
N GLY A 98 -0.83 -7.62 -12.38
CA GLY A 98 -1.67 -8.29 -13.37
C GLY A 98 -2.42 -7.34 -14.30
#